data_AF-C5KPA1-F1
#
_entry.id   AF-C5KPA1-F1
#
_cell.length_a   1.000
_cell.length_b   1.000
_cell.length_c   1.000
_cell.angle_alpha   90.00
_cell.angle_beta   90.00
_cell.angle_gamma   90.00
#
_symmetry.space_group_name_H-M   'P 1'
#
loop_
_entity.id
_entity.type
_entity.pdbx_description
1 polymer ?
#
loop_
_entity_poly.entity_id
_entity_poly.type
_entity_poly.pdbx_seq_one_letter_code
_entity_poly.pdbx_strand_id
1 'polypeptide(L)'
;SSEDHHWPGLPLEIVVHIGEQVVRQMVLLKLLGIVHCDVKMDNVLIRSAHKEKPIWLIEAVLADFGCGMYERDAVHKHVQSRYNRSPEAILELRPYTCAIDMWSIGCMLVEMVTRRPLFQSTDELHQLHVITSVLGPVPFEMLDRAV
;
A
#
# COMPACT_ATOMS: atom_id res chain seq x y z
N SER A 1 -12.69 -31.75 12.63
CA SER A 1 -13.46 -30.71 13.33
C SER A 1 -12.55 -29.55 13.63
N SER A 2 -12.48 -28.60 12.70
CA SER A 2 -11.83 -27.31 12.89
C SER A 2 -12.71 -26.33 12.13
N GLU A 3 -13.54 -25.61 12.88
CA GLU A 3 -14.30 -24.49 12.33
C GLU A 3 -13.29 -23.45 11.85
N ASP A 4 -13.12 -23.34 10.53
CA ASP A 4 -12.49 -22.18 9.92
C ASP A 4 -13.37 -20.98 10.27
N HIS A 5 -13.07 -20.31 11.37
CA HIS A 5 -13.61 -18.99 11.67
C HIS A 5 -13.11 -18.04 10.58
N HIS A 6 -13.83 -18.00 9.45
CA HIS A 6 -13.70 -16.96 8.43
C HIS A 6 -14.03 -15.64 9.10
N TRP A 7 -13.02 -14.99 9.67
CA TRP A 7 -13.15 -13.65 10.18
C TRP A 7 -13.40 -12.73 8.97
N PRO A 8 -14.59 -12.13 8.82
CA PRO A 8 -14.88 -11.27 7.69
C PRO A 8 -13.92 -10.07 7.71
N GLY A 9 -13.57 -9.53 6.54
CA GLY A 9 -12.79 -8.29 6.50
C GLY A 9 -13.48 -7.13 7.20
N LEU A 10 -12.76 -6.02 7.32
CA LEU A 10 -13.28 -4.86 8.05
C LEU A 10 -14.49 -4.25 7.32
N PRO A 11 -15.50 -3.77 8.05
CA PRO A 11 -16.59 -3.01 7.47
C PRO A 11 -16.06 -1.85 6.60
N LEU A 12 -16.69 -1.64 5.44
CA LEU A 12 -16.25 -0.64 4.47
C LEU A 12 -16.13 0.76 5.09
N GLU A 13 -17.05 1.13 5.97
CA GLU A 13 -17.03 2.41 6.68
C GLU A 13 -15.75 2.61 7.51
N ILE A 14 -15.28 1.54 8.17
CA ILE A 14 -14.03 1.57 8.95
C ILE A 14 -12.84 1.70 8.00
N VAL A 15 -12.83 0.96 6.90
CA VAL A 15 -11.73 1.00 5.91
C VAL A 15 -11.63 2.37 5.26
N VAL A 16 -12.77 2.98 4.88
CA VAL A 16 -12.81 4.35 4.35
C VAL A 16 -12.26 5.34 5.38
N HIS A 17 -12.71 5.25 6.63
CA HIS A 17 -12.26 6.15 7.70
C HIS A 17 -10.75 6.02 8.01
N ILE A 18 -10.20 4.79 8.00
CA ILE A 18 -8.76 4.57 8.14
C ILE A 18 -8.01 5.09 6.90
N GLY A 19 -8.51 4.79 5.71
CA GLY A 19 -7.91 5.22 4.44
C GLY A 19 -7.79 6.73 4.34
N GLU A 20 -8.83 7.47 4.72
CA GLU A 20 -8.80 8.94 4.76
C GLU A 20 -7.68 9.46 5.68
N GLN A 21 -7.50 8.86 6.87
CA GLN A 21 -6.46 9.28 7.81
C GLN A 21 -5.06 8.98 7.28
N VAL A 22 -4.85 7.83 6.63
CA VAL A 22 -3.56 7.48 6.01
C VAL A 22 -3.26 8.43 4.84
N VAL A 23 -4.24 8.72 3.98
CA VAL A 23 -4.07 9.66 2.86
C VAL A 23 -3.76 11.08 3.36
N ARG A 24 -4.37 11.54 4.46
CA ARG A 24 -4.02 12.83 5.09
C ARG A 24 -2.56 12.88 5.54
N GLN A 25 -2.03 11.78 6.06
CA GLN A 25 -0.61 11.69 6.44
C GLN A 25 0.30 11.69 5.20
N MET A 26 -0.13 11.07 4.09
CA MET A 26 0.60 11.12 2.82
C MET A 26 0.74 12.54 2.25
N VAL A 27 -0.22 13.43 2.50
CA VAL A 27 -0.10 14.85 2.10
C VAL A 27 1.13 15.48 2.75
N LEU A 28 1.37 15.23 4.04
CA LEU A 28 2.55 15.72 4.73
C LEU A 28 3.84 15.11 4.17
N LEU A 29 3.87 13.80 3.94
CA LEU A 29 5.04 13.13 3.34
C LEU A 29 5.36 13.71 1.96
N LYS A 30 4.33 13.96 1.14
CA LYS A 30 4.52 14.58 -0.16
C LYS A 30 5.09 15.99 -0.07
N LEU A 31 4.61 16.80 0.86
CA LEU A 31 5.14 18.16 1.09
C LEU A 31 6.61 18.14 1.57
N LEU A 32 7.00 17.11 2.32
CA LEU A 32 8.37 16.92 2.79
C LEU A 32 9.28 16.22 1.77
N GLY A 33 8.73 15.74 0.65
CA GLY A 33 9.46 14.96 -0.34
C GLY A 33 9.96 13.63 0.23
N ILE A 34 9.16 12.97 1.09
CA ILE A 34 9.46 11.68 1.70
C ILE A 34 8.58 10.60 1.07
N VAL A 35 9.19 9.50 0.66
CA VAL A 35 8.52 8.26 0.23
C VAL A 35 8.64 7.25 1.38
N HIS A 36 7.53 6.64 1.80
CA HIS A 36 7.53 5.69 2.90
C HIS A 36 8.11 4.33 2.50
N CYS A 37 7.84 3.90 1.26
CA CYS A 37 8.37 2.67 0.67
C CYS A 37 7.93 1.35 1.31
N ASP A 38 7.01 1.34 2.29
CA ASP A 38 6.52 0.11 2.92
C ASP A 38 5.12 0.28 3.54
N VAL A 39 4.21 0.93 2.82
CA VAL A 39 2.82 1.06 3.29
C VAL A 39 2.11 -0.30 3.19
N LYS A 40 1.66 -0.82 4.33
CA LYS A 40 0.87 -2.05 4.46
C LYS A 40 0.05 -2.00 5.75
N MET A 41 -0.90 -2.93 5.91
CA MET A 41 -1.77 -2.94 7.08
C MET A 41 -1.00 -3.06 8.40
N ASP A 42 0.12 -3.81 8.43
CA ASP A 42 0.97 -3.98 9.62
C ASP A 42 1.60 -2.67 10.11
N ASN A 43 1.78 -1.72 9.19
CA ASN A 43 2.40 -0.42 9.43
C ASN A 43 1.36 0.69 9.69
N VAL A 44 0.07 0.35 9.77
CA VAL A 44 -1.00 1.28 10.19
C VAL A 44 -1.43 0.93 11.61
N LEU A 45 -1.04 1.77 12.56
CA LEU A 45 -1.31 1.55 13.97
C LEU A 45 -2.59 2.26 14.38
N ILE A 46 -3.40 1.56 15.19
CA ILE A 46 -4.59 2.15 15.81
C ILE A 46 -4.17 2.77 17.14
N ARG A 47 -4.14 4.11 17.19
CA ARG A 47 -3.76 4.88 18.38
C ARG A 47 -4.84 4.81 19.46
N SER A 48 -6.10 4.80 19.05
CA SER A 48 -7.26 4.72 19.94
C SER A 48 -8.38 3.99 19.22
N ALA A 49 -8.87 2.91 19.83
CA ALA A 49 -10.10 2.25 19.44
C ALA A 49 -10.81 1.74 20.69
N HIS A 50 -12.10 2.01 20.79
CA HIS A 50 -12.95 1.38 21.79
C HIS A 50 -14.13 0.74 21.07
N LYS A 51 -14.44 -0.52 21.40
CA LYS A 51 -15.51 -1.30 20.75
C LYS A 51 -16.89 -0.64 20.80
N GLU A 52 -17.11 0.22 21.79
CA GLU A 52 -18.39 0.92 22.00
C GLU A 52 -18.35 2.37 21.50
N LYS A 53 -17.18 2.86 21.08
CA LYS A 53 -17.07 4.22 20.57
C LYS A 53 -17.44 4.26 19.09
N PRO A 54 -18.03 5.38 18.64
CA PRO A 54 -18.30 5.59 17.24
C PRO A 54 -17.06 5.43 16.35
N ILE A 55 -17.27 4.96 15.11
CA ILE A 55 -16.20 4.72 14.12
C ILE A 55 -15.31 5.95 13.94
N TRP A 56 -15.89 7.17 13.96
CA TRP A 56 -15.13 8.42 13.77
C TRP A 56 -14.11 8.73 14.89
N LEU A 57 -14.16 8.00 16.02
CA LEU A 57 -13.17 8.12 17.11
C LEU A 57 -11.99 7.14 16.95
N ILE A 58 -11.98 6.30 15.90
CA ILE A 58 -10.82 5.48 15.56
C ILE A 58 -9.74 6.39 15.00
N GLU A 59 -8.59 6.42 15.66
CA GLU A 59 -7.40 7.15 15.23
C GLU A 59 -6.37 6.19 14.65
N ALA A 60 -5.98 6.39 13.39
CA ALA A 60 -5.00 5.58 12.68
C ALA A 60 -3.76 6.41 12.30
N VAL A 61 -2.57 5.88 12.56
CA VAL A 61 -1.29 6.51 12.24
C VAL A 61 -0.41 5.59 11.41
N LEU A 62 0.24 6.13 10.40
CA LEU A 62 1.24 5.43 9.61
C LEU A 62 2.56 5.39 10.40
N ALA A 63 3.17 4.21 10.47
CA ALA A 63 4.36 3.93 11.24
C ALA A 63 5.40 3.16 10.41
N ASP A 64 6.58 2.95 11.00
CA ASP A 64 7.71 2.24 10.40
C ASP A 64 8.32 2.90 9.15
N PHE A 65 9.04 4.00 9.38
CA PHE A 65 9.81 4.71 8.36
C PHE A 65 11.18 4.08 8.08
N GLY A 66 11.43 2.83 8.51
CA GLY A 66 12.74 2.17 8.36
C GLY A 66 13.17 1.97 6.90
N CYS A 67 12.21 1.85 5.98
CA CYS A 67 12.44 1.79 4.53
C CYS A 67 12.27 3.14 3.83
N GLY A 68 11.87 4.17 4.57
CA GLY A 68 11.56 5.49 4.02
C GLY A 68 12.79 6.21 3.50
N MET A 69 12.60 7.03 2.47
CA MET A 69 13.68 7.80 1.85
C MET A 69 13.18 9.13 1.28
N TYR A 70 14.08 10.07 1.06
CA TYR A 70 13.74 11.30 0.35
C TYR A 70 13.62 11.03 -1.16
N GLU A 71 12.67 11.68 -1.84
CA GLU A 71 12.47 11.56 -3.30
C GLU A 71 13.77 11.87 -4.08
N ARG A 72 14.60 12.80 -3.57
CA ARG A 72 15.91 13.16 -4.15
C ARG A 72 16.99 12.07 -3.99
N ASP A 73 16.84 11.20 -3.00
CA ASP A 73 17.82 10.18 -2.60
C ASP A 73 17.33 8.76 -2.97
N ALA A 74 16.40 8.67 -3.94
CA ALA A 74 15.66 7.46 -4.31
C ALA A 74 16.51 6.43 -5.09
N VAL A 75 17.55 5.89 -4.45
CA VAL A 75 18.56 5.02 -5.07
C VAL A 75 18.30 3.51 -4.87
N HIS A 76 17.42 3.15 -3.94
CA HIS A 76 17.14 1.75 -3.62
C HIS A 76 16.38 1.07 -4.77
N LYS A 77 16.84 -0.10 -5.21
CA LYS A 77 16.18 -0.86 -6.29
C LYS A 77 14.92 -1.57 -5.80
N HIS A 78 15.02 -2.20 -4.63
CA HIS A 78 13.97 -3.05 -4.08
C HIS A 78 13.25 -2.32 -2.96
N VAL A 79 12.15 -1.66 -3.31
CA VAL A 79 11.25 -0.95 -2.40
C VAL A 79 9.89 -1.65 -2.32
N GLN A 80 9.12 -1.37 -1.27
CA GLN A 80 7.78 -1.93 -1.01
C GLN A 80 7.75 -3.42 -0.69
N SER A 81 6.86 -3.80 0.22
CA SER A 81 6.45 -5.20 0.39
C SER A 81 5.84 -5.76 -0.91
N ARG A 82 6.14 -7.03 -1.25
CA ARG A 82 5.83 -7.65 -2.55
C ARG A 82 4.39 -7.42 -3.02
N TYR A 83 3.40 -7.73 -2.19
CA TYR A 83 1.98 -7.65 -2.58
C TYR A 83 1.47 -6.21 -2.77
N ASN A 84 2.16 -5.24 -2.18
CA ASN A 84 1.84 -3.82 -2.23
C ASN A 84 2.76 -3.06 -3.19
N ARG A 85 3.61 -3.77 -3.95
CA ARG A 85 4.60 -3.17 -4.84
C ARG A 85 3.96 -2.69 -6.13
N SER A 86 4.29 -1.45 -6.50
CA SER A 86 3.81 -0.77 -7.70
C SER A 86 4.50 -1.28 -8.98
N PRO A 87 3.84 -1.18 -10.14
CA PRO A 87 4.46 -1.57 -11.42
C PRO A 87 5.73 -0.76 -11.73
N GLU A 88 5.76 0.53 -11.43
CA GLU A 88 6.96 1.37 -11.60
C GLU A 88 8.11 0.97 -10.67
N ALA A 89 7.83 0.45 -9.47
CA ALA A 89 8.86 -0.09 -8.59
C ALA A 89 9.39 -1.45 -9.06
N ILE A 90 8.52 -2.31 -9.63
CA ILE A 90 8.95 -3.58 -10.24
C ILE A 90 9.82 -3.33 -11.47
N LEU A 91 9.46 -2.34 -12.28
CA LEU A 91 10.18 -1.94 -13.50
C LEU A 91 11.37 -0.99 -13.23
N GLU A 92 11.68 -0.72 -11.96
CA GLU A 92 12.74 0.20 -11.53
C GLU A 92 12.70 1.61 -12.19
N LEU A 93 11.51 2.14 -12.47
CA LEU A 93 11.31 3.43 -13.12
C LEU A 93 11.56 4.61 -12.16
N ARG A 94 12.84 4.92 -11.96
CA ARG A 94 13.30 6.01 -11.10
C ARG A 94 13.15 7.41 -11.75
N PRO A 95 13.07 8.49 -10.95
CA PRO A 95 13.02 8.52 -9.48
C PRO A 95 11.65 8.10 -8.93
N TYR A 96 11.65 7.42 -7.79
CA TYR A 96 10.41 7.10 -7.09
C TYR A 96 9.86 8.33 -6.37
N THR A 97 8.54 8.43 -6.34
CA THR A 97 7.81 9.48 -5.64
C THR A 97 6.77 8.86 -4.71
N CYS A 98 6.08 9.68 -3.94
CA CYS A 98 4.93 9.24 -3.12
C CYS A 98 3.84 8.49 -3.92
N ALA A 99 3.87 8.50 -5.26
CA ALA A 99 2.97 7.71 -6.10
C ALA A 99 3.05 6.21 -5.81
N ILE A 100 4.24 5.68 -5.49
CA ILE A 100 4.38 4.25 -5.16
C ILE A 100 3.64 3.92 -3.86
N ASP A 101 3.66 4.83 -2.88
CA ASP A 101 2.93 4.65 -1.63
C ASP A 101 1.41 4.72 -1.85
N MET A 102 0.94 5.57 -2.78
CA MET A 102 -0.47 5.61 -3.17
C MET A 102 -0.95 4.29 -3.78
N TRP A 103 -0.09 3.60 -4.55
CA TRP A 103 -0.38 2.25 -5.02
C TRP A 103 -0.50 1.25 -3.86
N SER A 104 0.45 1.30 -2.92
CA SER A 104 0.42 0.44 -1.73
C SER A 104 -0.83 0.68 -0.88
N ILE A 105 -1.30 1.92 -0.75
CA ILE A 105 -2.56 2.27 -0.08
C ILE A 105 -3.75 1.61 -0.78
N GLY A 106 -3.83 1.66 -2.11
CA GLY A 106 -4.90 0.99 -2.86
C GLY A 106 -4.96 -0.52 -2.58
N CYS A 107 -3.80 -1.19 -2.63
CA CYS A 107 -3.68 -2.60 -2.27
C CYS A 107 -4.13 -2.88 -0.83
N MET A 108 -3.65 -2.06 0.12
CA MET A 108 -3.95 -2.18 1.54
C MET A 108 -5.45 -2.03 1.83
N LEU A 109 -6.15 -1.08 1.21
CA LEU A 109 -7.59 -0.88 1.43
C LEU A 109 -8.42 -2.07 0.96
N VAL A 110 -8.08 -2.66 -0.19
CA VAL A 110 -8.75 -3.88 -0.66
C VAL A 110 -8.47 -5.06 0.27
N GLU A 111 -7.23 -5.20 0.74
CA GLU A 111 -6.86 -6.25 1.68
C GLU A 111 -7.59 -6.11 3.02
N MET A 112 -7.78 -4.89 3.53
CA MET A 112 -8.57 -4.65 4.75
C MET A 112 -10.02 -5.12 4.62
N VAL A 113 -10.66 -4.91 3.47
CA VAL A 113 -12.05 -5.33 3.21
C VAL A 113 -12.17 -6.83 2.96
N THR A 114 -11.18 -7.44 2.31
CA THR A 114 -11.29 -8.83 1.82
C THR A 114 -10.51 -9.85 2.66
N ARG A 115 -9.59 -9.40 3.51
CA ARG A 115 -8.54 -10.20 4.20
C ARG A 115 -7.64 -10.99 3.26
N ARG A 116 -7.60 -10.61 1.98
CA ARG A 116 -6.77 -11.25 0.97
C ARG A 116 -5.96 -10.18 0.24
N PRO A 117 -4.65 -10.39 0.00
CA PRO A 117 -3.88 -9.46 -0.79
C PRO A 117 -4.51 -9.30 -2.18
N LEU A 118 -4.66 -8.06 -2.64
CA LEU A 118 -5.21 -7.78 -3.98
C LEU A 118 -4.35 -8.41 -5.07
N PHE A 119 -3.02 -8.36 -4.91
CA PHE A 119 -2.06 -8.94 -5.84
C PHE A 119 -1.15 -9.93 -5.10
N GLN A 120 -1.69 -11.13 -4.82
CA GLN A 120 -0.91 -12.20 -4.21
C GLN A 120 0.01 -12.86 -5.25
N SER A 121 1.32 -12.86 -5.02
CA SER A 121 2.32 -13.39 -5.95
C SER A 121 3.47 -14.13 -5.25
N THR A 122 4.35 -14.76 -6.02
CA THR A 122 5.49 -15.53 -5.49
C THR A 122 6.82 -14.80 -5.65
N ASP A 123 6.91 -13.94 -6.65
CA ASP A 123 8.11 -13.25 -7.10
C ASP A 123 7.71 -11.99 -7.91
N GLU A 124 8.70 -11.21 -8.37
CA GLU A 124 8.47 -9.92 -9.04
C GLU A 124 7.83 -10.06 -10.42
N LEU A 125 8.21 -11.10 -11.19
CA LEU A 125 7.61 -11.35 -12.50
C LEU A 125 6.15 -11.78 -12.34
N HIS A 126 5.88 -12.66 -11.38
CA HIS A 126 4.52 -13.07 -11.04
C HIS A 126 3.70 -11.87 -10.52
N GLN A 127 4.29 -10.96 -9.73
CA GLN A 127 3.61 -9.74 -9.29
C GLN A 127 3.13 -8.90 -10.48
N LEU A 128 3.99 -8.67 -11.48
CA LEU A 128 3.62 -7.93 -12.69
C LEU A 128 2.51 -8.65 -13.49
N HIS A 129 2.58 -9.97 -13.58
CA HIS A 129 1.55 -10.78 -14.24
C HIS A 129 0.19 -10.67 -13.54
N VAL A 130 0.17 -10.74 -12.20
CA VAL A 130 -1.07 -10.62 -11.42
C VAL A 130 -1.67 -9.22 -11.55
N ILE A 131 -0.85 -8.17 -11.49
CA ILE A 131 -1.28 -6.78 -11.73
C ILE A 131 -1.93 -6.66 -13.11
N THR A 132 -1.25 -7.12 -14.16
CA THR A 132 -1.74 -6.98 -15.54
C THR A 132 -2.96 -7.83 -15.85
N SER A 133 -3.15 -8.94 -15.14
CA SER A 133 -4.34 -9.78 -15.26
C SER A 133 -5.60 -9.11 -14.69
N VAL A 134 -5.45 -8.21 -13.72
CA VAL A 134 -6.56 -7.50 -13.07
C VAL A 134 -6.82 -6.14 -13.72
N LEU A 135 -5.77 -5.38 -14.01
CA LEU A 135 -5.87 -3.99 -14.48
C LEU A 135 -5.63 -3.82 -15.98
N GLY A 136 -5.26 -4.89 -16.69
CA GLY A 136 -4.83 -4.83 -18.09
C GLY A 136 -3.33 -4.56 -18.25
N PRO A 137 -2.83 -4.47 -19.49
CA PRO A 137 -1.41 -4.31 -19.76
C PRO A 137 -0.85 -3.00 -19.19
N VAL A 138 0.41 -3.02 -18.78
CA VAL A 138 1.14 -1.82 -18.37
C VAL A 138 1.21 -0.84 -19.56
N PRO A 139 1.03 0.48 -19.35
CA PRO A 139 1.19 1.49 -20.39
C PRO A 139 2.52 1.34 -21.14
N PHE A 140 2.49 1.53 -22.47
CA PHE A 140 3.66 1.36 -23.33
C PHE A 140 4.80 2.30 -22.93
N GLU A 141 4.47 3.51 -22.47
CA GLU A 141 5.43 4.53 -22.02
C GLU A 141 6.24 4.06 -20.80
N MET A 142 5.67 3.18 -19.96
CA MET A 142 6.41 2.59 -18.85
C MET A 142 7.38 1.51 -19.32
N LEU A 143 7.01 0.75 -20.35
CA LEU A 143 7.87 -0.30 -20.92
C LEU A 143 9.05 0.30 -21.69
N ASP A 144 8.82 1.37 -22.45
CA ASP A 144 9.86 2.08 -23.20
C ASP A 144 10.96 2.62 -22.28
N ARG A 145 10.59 3.03 -21.07
CA ARG A 145 11.52 3.53 -20.04
C ARG A 145 12.21 2.45 -19.22
N ALA A 146 11.76 1.20 -19.30
CA ALA A 146 12.30 0.08 -18.54
C ALA A 146 13.52 -0.58 -19.22
N VAL A 147 13.90 -0.10 -20.42
CA VAL A 147 15.01 -0.60 -21.24
C VAL A 147 16.32 0.12 -20.91
#